data_AF-A0A1Y0H5A8-F1
#
_entry.id   AF-A0A1Y0H5A8-F1
#
_cell.length_a   1.000
_cell.length_b   1.000
_cell.length_c   1.000
_cell.angle_alpha   90.00
_cell.angle_beta   90.00
_cell.angle_gamma   90.00
#
_symmetry.space_group_name_H-M   'P 1'
#
loop_
_entity.id
_entity.type
_entity.pdbx_description
1 polymer ?
#
loop_
_entity_poly.entity_id
_entity_poly.type
_entity_poly.pdbx_seq_one_letter_code
_entity_poly.pdbx_strand_id
1 'polypeptide(L)'
;MTNKKKKGFTLVEIMIVVLIIGILLAIAVPNFITARQNSRAQTIIANLEQIEAAKEQCAMNEGLAVGDDCATMSDYMKNWPVTWPVTGAVANETTIGTDSTFRGRDAATWRTDKSGL
;
A
#
# COMPACT_ATOMS: atom_id res chain seq x y z
N MET A 1 24.17 17.17 -54.48
CA MET A 1 24.09 17.15 -53.01
C MET A 1 22.84 17.91 -52.58
N THR A 2 21.74 17.20 -52.30
CA THR A 2 20.45 17.82 -51.94
C THR A 2 20.49 18.30 -50.49
N ASN A 3 20.53 19.63 -50.30
CA ASN A 3 20.52 20.29 -49.00
C ASN A 3 19.13 20.15 -48.36
N LYS A 4 18.96 19.17 -47.47
CA LYS A 4 17.73 19.04 -46.66
C LYS A 4 17.72 20.20 -45.65
N LYS A 5 16.83 21.17 -45.83
CA LYS A 5 16.61 22.24 -44.84
C LYS A 5 16.21 21.58 -43.51
N LYS A 6 17.06 21.70 -42.49
CA LYS A 6 16.73 21.30 -41.12
C LYS A 6 15.67 22.29 -40.61
N LYS A 7 14.42 21.85 -40.53
CA LYS A 7 13.38 22.58 -39.77
C LYS A 7 13.71 22.44 -38.29
N GLY A 8 14.10 23.54 -37.64
CA GLY A 8 14.28 23.60 -36.19
C GLY A 8 12.94 23.81 -35.49
N PHE A 9 12.85 23.36 -34.24
CA PHE A 9 11.72 23.63 -33.34
C PHE A 9 11.58 25.13 -33.12
N THR A 10 10.37 25.68 -33.21
CA THR A 10 10.15 27.09 -32.89
C THR A 10 10.08 27.27 -31.38
N LEU A 11 10.53 28.42 -30.89
CA LEU A 11 10.46 28.77 -29.46
C LEU A 11 8.98 28.81 -29.00
N VAL A 12 8.10 29.28 -29.89
CA VAL A 12 6.64 29.32 -29.69
C VAL A 12 6.03 27.92 -29.55
N GLU A 13 6.48 26.93 -30.33
CA GLU A 13 6.03 25.54 -30.17
C GLU A 13 6.35 25.00 -28.79
N ILE A 14 7.57 25.24 -28.28
CA ILE A 14 7.94 24.79 -26.93
C ILE A 14 7.09 25.50 -25.87
N MET A 15 6.81 26.80 -26.01
CA MET A 15 5.98 27.55 -25.05
C MET A 15 4.56 27.00 -24.92
N ILE A 16 3.91 26.68 -26.04
CA ILE A 16 2.54 26.11 -26.01
C ILE A 16 2.56 24.70 -25.42
N VAL A 17 3.58 23.90 -25.74
CA VAL A 17 3.70 22.53 -25.23
C VAL A 17 3.89 22.52 -23.71
N VAL A 18 4.78 23.34 -23.15
CA VAL A 18 4.96 23.41 -21.69
C VAL A 18 3.73 23.97 -20.98
N LEU A 19 2.98 24.87 -21.63
CA LEU A 19 1.71 25.38 -21.10
C LEU A 19 0.67 24.26 -20.97
N ILE A 20 0.49 23.45 -22.00
CA ILE A 20 -0.46 22.33 -21.97
C ILE A 20 -0.02 21.27 -20.96
N ILE A 21 1.26 20.91 -20.92
CA ILE A 21 1.80 19.95 -19.94
C ILE A 21 1.61 20.49 -18.51
N GLY A 22 1.79 21.79 -18.28
CA GLY A 22 1.57 22.43 -16.99
C GLY A 22 0.13 22.27 -16.48
N ILE A 23 -0.86 22.46 -17.36
CA ILE A 23 -2.29 22.27 -17.04
C ILE A 23 -2.57 20.80 -16.69
N LEU A 24 -2.04 19.86 -17.46
CA LEU A 24 -2.21 18.42 -17.20
C LEU A 24 -1.60 18.01 -15.86
N LEU A 25 -0.38 18.48 -15.55
CA LEU A 25 0.31 18.15 -14.29
C LEU A 25 -0.42 18.71 -13.07
N ALA A 26 -1.04 19.89 -13.17
CA ALA A 26 -1.79 20.50 -12.07
C ALA A 26 -2.93 19.59 -11.57
N ILE A 27 -3.55 18.81 -12.47
CA ILE A 27 -4.62 17.86 -12.13
C ILE A 27 -4.04 16.47 -11.84
N ALA A 28 -3.06 16.03 -12.63
CA ALA A 28 -2.52 14.67 -12.55
C ALA A 28 -1.74 14.39 -11.26
N VAL A 29 -0.92 15.34 -10.79
CA VAL A 29 -0.06 15.15 -9.61
C VAL A 29 -0.86 14.91 -8.33
N PRO A 30 -1.83 15.76 -7.92
CA PRO A 30 -2.58 15.51 -6.69
C PRO A 30 -3.37 14.19 -6.77
N ASN A 31 -3.98 13.89 -7.92
CA ASN A 31 -4.69 12.62 -8.12
C ASN A 31 -3.76 11.41 -8.00
N PHE A 32 -2.54 11.49 -8.54
CA PHE A 32 -1.55 10.44 -8.44
C PHE A 32 -1.09 10.19 -6.99
N ILE A 33 -0.90 11.25 -6.20
CA ILE A 33 -0.54 11.15 -4.79
C ILE A 33 -1.65 10.43 -4.00
N THR A 34 -2.90 10.86 -4.17
CA THR A 34 -4.06 10.25 -3.50
C THR A 34 -4.24 8.79 -3.93
N ALA A 35 -4.10 8.48 -5.22
CA ALA A 35 -4.18 7.10 -5.72
C ALA A 35 -3.09 6.21 -5.10
N ARG A 36 -1.87 6.73 -4.96
CA ARG A 36 -0.76 6.01 -4.33
C ARG A 36 -0.98 5.80 -2.82
N GLN A 37 -1.51 6.80 -2.11
CA GLN A 37 -1.89 6.67 -0.70
C GLN A 37 -2.98 5.61 -0.50
N ASN A 38 -4.02 5.64 -1.34
CA ASN A 38 -5.08 4.65 -1.32
C ASN A 38 -4.55 3.24 -1.58
N SER A 39 -3.68 3.05 -2.57
CA SER A 39 -3.05 1.76 -2.86
C SER A 39 -2.26 1.24 -1.66
N ARG A 40 -1.49 2.10 -0.98
CA ARG A 40 -0.77 1.75 0.25
C ARG A 40 -1.71 1.30 1.37
N ALA A 41 -2.79 2.03 1.61
CA ALA A 41 -3.79 1.67 2.63
C ALA A 41 -4.44 0.31 2.32
N GLN A 42 -4.76 0.03 1.04
CA GLN A 42 -5.30 -1.26 0.63
C GLN A 42 -4.29 -2.41 0.84
N THR A 43 -3.01 -2.19 0.58
CA THR A 43 -1.96 -3.19 0.87
C THR A 43 -1.88 -3.49 2.38
N ILE A 44 -1.97 -2.46 3.24
CA ILE A 44 -1.98 -2.66 4.70
C ILE A 44 -3.17 -3.52 5.11
N ILE A 45 -4.38 -3.18 4.64
CA ILE A 45 -5.60 -3.94 4.95
C ILE A 45 -5.44 -5.40 4.53
N ALA A 46 -5.00 -5.65 3.29
CA ALA A 46 -4.81 -7.00 2.78
C ALA A 46 -3.75 -7.81 3.56
N ASN A 47 -2.72 -7.14 4.09
CA ASN A 47 -1.70 -7.78 4.91
C ASN A 47 -2.25 -8.14 6.31
N LEU A 48 -3.03 -7.26 6.94
CA LEU A 48 -3.66 -7.53 8.23
C LEU A 48 -4.66 -8.70 8.13
N GLU A 49 -5.45 -8.75 7.07
CA GLU A 49 -6.39 -9.85 6.83
C GLU A 49 -5.67 -11.20 6.60
N GLN A 50 -4.52 -11.19 5.94
CA GLN A 50 -3.70 -12.40 5.79
C GLN A 50 -3.18 -12.90 7.13
N ILE A 51 -2.79 -12.00 8.03
CA ILE A 51 -2.34 -12.34 9.39
C ILE A 51 -3.52 -12.89 10.20
N GLU A 52 -4.69 -12.24 10.15
CA GLU A 52 -5.89 -12.71 10.85
C GLU A 52 -6.34 -14.09 10.37
N ALA A 53 -6.35 -14.33 9.06
CA ALA A 53 -6.65 -15.64 8.50
C ALA A 53 -5.65 -16.73 8.96
N ALA A 54 -4.36 -16.39 9.02
CA ALA A 54 -3.35 -17.31 9.52
C ALA A 54 -3.51 -17.60 11.02
N LYS A 55 -3.90 -16.60 11.81
CA LYS A 55 -4.24 -16.76 13.23
C LYS A 55 -5.40 -17.70 13.44
N GLU A 56 -6.49 -17.51 12.70
CA GLU A 56 -7.65 -18.40 12.77
C GLU A 56 -7.27 -19.84 12.39
N GLN A 57 -6.50 -20.00 11.31
CA GLN A 57 -6.07 -21.32 10.87
C GLN A 57 -5.18 -22.03 11.92
N CYS A 58 -4.27 -21.29 12.54
CA CYS A 58 -3.44 -21.83 13.62
C CYS A 58 -4.27 -22.20 14.85
N ALA A 59 -5.18 -21.32 15.29
CA ALA A 59 -6.06 -21.59 16.42
C ALA A 59 -6.92 -22.84 16.19
N MET A 60 -7.41 -23.05 14.97
CA MET A 60 -8.16 -24.24 14.59
C MET A 60 -7.31 -25.52 14.58
N ASN A 61 -6.05 -25.44 14.16
CA ASN A 61 -5.18 -26.61 14.09
C ASN A 61 -4.65 -27.04 15.47
N GLU A 62 -4.29 -26.06 16.31
CA GLU A 62 -3.69 -26.30 17.62
C GLU A 62 -4.72 -26.32 18.76
N GLY A 63 -5.97 -25.94 18.49
CA GLY A 63 -7.03 -25.88 19.50
C GLY A 63 -6.83 -24.75 20.52
N LEU A 64 -6.21 -23.65 20.10
CA LEU A 64 -5.88 -22.50 20.95
C LEU A 64 -7.14 -21.69 21.31
N ALA A 65 -7.16 -21.17 22.54
CA ALA A 65 -8.20 -20.28 23.01
C ALA A 65 -7.83 -18.80 22.74
N VAL A 66 -8.80 -17.91 22.97
CA VAL A 66 -8.56 -16.46 22.94
C VAL A 66 -7.53 -16.10 24.01
N GLY A 67 -6.50 -15.35 23.62
CA GLY A 67 -5.40 -14.94 24.49
C GLY A 67 -4.15 -15.82 24.40
N ASP A 68 -4.23 -16.98 23.76
CA ASP A 68 -3.06 -17.82 23.50
C ASP A 68 -2.25 -17.29 22.31
N ASP A 69 -0.95 -17.52 22.33
CA ASP A 69 -0.05 -17.20 21.21
C ASP A 69 0.15 -18.42 20.31
N CYS A 70 -0.06 -18.24 19.01
CA CYS A 70 0.30 -19.24 18.01
C CYS A 70 1.81 -19.16 17.70
N ALA A 71 2.58 -20.15 18.16
CA ALA A 71 4.02 -20.22 17.94
C ALA A 71 4.42 -20.67 16.52
N THR A 72 3.51 -21.34 15.80
CA THR A 72 3.72 -21.92 14.46
C THR A 72 3.14 -21.07 13.33
N MET A 73 2.89 -19.78 13.58
CA MET A 73 2.28 -18.86 12.60
C MET A 73 2.98 -18.86 11.24
N SER A 74 4.30 -19.06 11.24
CA SER A 74 5.13 -19.14 10.03
C SER A 74 4.72 -20.27 9.07
N ASP A 75 4.07 -21.32 9.56
CA ASP A 75 3.65 -22.47 8.75
C ASP A 75 2.37 -22.16 7.96
N TYR A 76 1.57 -21.21 8.46
CA TYR A 76 0.31 -20.78 7.86
C TYR A 76 0.47 -19.56 6.93
N MET A 77 1.64 -18.93 6.95
CA MET A 77 1.95 -17.78 6.09
C MET A 77 3.16 -18.07 5.22
N LYS A 78 2.92 -18.20 3.90
CA LYS A 78 4.00 -18.48 2.93
C LYS A 78 5.11 -17.42 2.94
N ASN A 79 4.73 -16.16 3.13
CA ASN A 79 5.65 -15.05 3.31
C ASN A 79 5.06 -14.12 4.36
N TRP A 80 5.88 -13.70 5.33
CA TRP A 80 5.47 -12.61 6.21
C TRP A 80 5.23 -11.35 5.35
N PRO A 81 4.12 -10.64 5.53
CA PRO A 81 3.86 -9.42 4.79
C PRO A 81 4.97 -8.41 5.11
N VAL A 82 5.91 -8.30 4.18
CA VAL A 82 6.95 -7.28 4.23
C VAL A 82 6.25 -5.94 4.09
N THR A 83 6.54 -5.06 5.04
CA THR A 83 5.82 -3.82 5.17
C THR A 83 6.16 -2.82 4.06
N TRP A 84 7.06 -3.12 3.13
CA TRP A 84 7.32 -2.28 1.97
C TRP A 84 6.12 -2.22 1.01
N PRO A 85 5.57 -1.02 0.69
CA PRO A 85 6.20 0.31 0.72
C PRO A 85 5.86 1.20 1.94
N VAL A 86 5.31 0.65 3.01
CA VAL A 86 4.95 1.29 4.28
C VAL A 86 5.77 0.72 5.44
N THR A 87 6.97 1.24 5.68
CA THR A 87 7.83 0.80 6.80
C THR A 87 7.10 0.87 8.15
N GLY A 88 6.84 -0.27 8.77
CA GLY A 88 6.29 -0.37 10.11
C GLY A 88 6.28 -1.82 10.60
N ALA A 89 6.32 -2.03 11.90
CA ALA A 89 6.04 -3.33 12.49
C ALA A 89 4.52 -3.50 12.61
N VAL A 90 4.03 -4.70 12.29
CA VAL A 90 2.70 -5.12 12.70
C VAL A 90 2.78 -5.56 14.17
N ALA A 91 1.70 -5.42 14.92
CA ALA A 91 1.60 -5.81 16.32
C ALA A 91 0.41 -6.74 16.53
N ASN A 92 0.45 -7.52 17.63
CA ASN A 92 -0.54 -8.56 17.96
C ASN A 92 -0.67 -9.63 16.87
N GLU A 93 0.47 -9.99 16.28
CA GLU A 93 0.54 -10.83 15.09
C GLU A 93 0.36 -12.32 15.41
N THR A 94 0.59 -12.73 16.67
CA THR A 94 0.50 -14.13 17.13
C THR A 94 -0.65 -14.41 18.09
N THR A 95 -1.14 -13.40 18.82
CA THR A 95 -2.09 -13.59 19.93
C THR A 95 -3.53 -13.75 19.45
N ILE A 96 -4.14 -14.90 19.66
CA ILE A 96 -5.49 -15.23 19.16
C ILE A 96 -6.56 -14.35 19.82
N GLY A 97 -7.52 -13.89 19.01
CA GLY A 97 -8.64 -13.07 19.48
C GLY A 97 -8.31 -11.59 19.76
N THR A 98 -7.13 -11.13 19.36
CA THR A 98 -6.80 -9.70 19.29
C THR A 98 -6.62 -9.28 17.84
N ASP A 99 -7.09 -8.09 17.47
CA ASP A 99 -6.95 -7.61 16.09
C ASP A 99 -5.49 -7.29 15.79
N SER A 100 -5.05 -7.68 14.59
CA SER A 100 -3.71 -7.35 14.13
C SER A 100 -3.66 -5.85 13.80
N THR A 101 -2.63 -5.14 14.27
CA THR A 101 -2.56 -3.69 14.07
C THR A 101 -1.30 -3.28 13.32
N PHE A 102 -1.43 -2.28 12.46
CA PHE A 102 -0.32 -1.59 11.81
C PHE A 102 -0.32 -0.12 12.25
N ARG A 103 0.78 0.34 12.83
CA ARG A 103 0.87 1.66 13.50
C ARG A 103 -0.24 1.87 14.57
N GLY A 104 -0.62 0.81 15.28
CA GLY A 104 -1.65 0.86 16.32
C GLY A 104 -3.09 0.97 15.80
N ARG A 105 -3.32 0.74 14.49
CA ARG A 105 -4.65 0.69 13.87
C ARG A 105 -4.90 -0.67 13.22
N ASP A 106 -6.08 -1.23 13.43
CA ASP A 106 -6.57 -2.47 12.84
C ASP A 106 -7.08 -2.28 11.40
N ALA A 107 -7.42 -3.38 10.72
CA ALA A 107 -7.92 -3.34 9.35
C ALA A 107 -9.22 -2.52 9.21
N ALA A 108 -10.10 -2.56 10.22
CA ALA A 108 -11.35 -1.81 10.24
C ALA A 108 -11.11 -0.30 10.31
N THR A 109 -10.18 0.16 11.14
CA THR A 109 -9.81 1.58 11.24
C THR A 109 -9.14 2.06 9.96
N TRP A 110 -8.28 1.25 9.31
CA TRP A 110 -7.67 1.62 8.03
C TRP A 110 -8.67 1.73 6.87
N ARG A 111 -9.83 1.07 6.96
CA ARG A 111 -10.92 1.20 5.97
C ARG A 111 -11.63 2.54 6.06
N THR A 112 -11.82 3.04 7.28
CA THR A 112 -12.57 4.28 7.56
C THR A 112 -11.67 5.51 7.56
N ASP A 113 -10.42 5.38 8.01
CA ASP A 113 -9.45 6.46 8.10
C ASP A 113 -8.20 6.17 7.25
N LYS A 114 -8.17 6.76 6.05
CA LYS A 114 -7.03 6.69 5.11
C LYS A 114 -6.03 7.84 5.29
N SER A 115 -6.20 8.71 6.30
CA SER A 115 -5.36 9.90 6.48
C SER A 115 -3.96 9.61 7.03
N GLY A 116 -3.74 8.41 7.59
CA GLY A 116 -2.57 8.10 8.41
C GLY A 116 -1.32 7.56 7.70
N LEU A 117 -1.07 7.96 6.45
CA LEU A 117 0.21 7.72 5.75
C LEU A 117 1.18 8.88 5.92
#